data_AF-A0A1X7SP68-F1
#
_entry.id   AF-A0A1X7SP68-F1
#
_cell.length_a   1.000
_cell.length_b   1.000
_cell.length_c   1.000
_cell.angle_alpha   90.00
_cell.angle_beta   90.00
_cell.angle_gamma   90.00
#
_symmetry.space_group_name_H-M   'P 1'
#
loop_
_entity.id
_entity.type
_entity.pdbx_description
1 polymer ?
#
loop_
_entity_poly.entity_id
_entity_poly.type
_entity_poly.pdbx_seq_one_letter_code
_entity_poly.pdbx_strand_id
1 'polypeptide(L)'
;METCNGDETDNPILVRRDDEVISEAKWNGFKLCGDNIDKTVKPRNMTISKQSQSFNYFNSYAVLDRIDMSLCSEEAPLIDLEPDMGSILPSNDNKLSIIRNMAVLVARILVKNISFFKLHFEDAVEYHIKHKFTKEMSTKSEVVNLGIYLHSERSYDEFLQILDKLEKYIPKKIVEHDGLMREVHHQVLLGGDQMTAARARGSKMIRMNSTTDSKRLTGLLPVSEDWHTKVILLEVPYVG
;
A
#
# COMPACT_ATOMS: atom_id res chain seq x y z
N MET A 1 -8.90 -26.93 -62.05
CA MET A 1 -10.15 -26.15 -61.89
C MET A 1 -10.16 -25.68 -60.46
N GLU A 2 -10.06 -24.34 -60.30
CA GLU A 2 -10.42 -23.49 -59.14
C GLU A 2 -9.68 -23.76 -57.80
N THR A 3 -8.71 -22.93 -57.35
CA THR A 3 -8.78 -21.58 -56.71
C THR A 3 -9.61 -21.58 -55.41
N CYS A 4 -9.32 -20.87 -54.31
CA CYS A 4 -8.29 -19.98 -53.78
C CYS A 4 -8.82 -19.52 -52.38
N ASN A 5 -7.91 -19.24 -51.42
CA ASN A 5 -8.02 -18.29 -50.28
C ASN A 5 -9.13 -18.53 -49.22
N GLY A 6 -9.03 -18.17 -47.94
CA GLY A 6 -8.08 -17.41 -47.14
C GLY A 6 -8.62 -17.32 -45.70
N ASP A 7 -7.81 -16.77 -44.80
CA ASP A 7 -8.06 -16.47 -43.38
C ASP A 7 -9.48 -16.03 -43.01
N GLU A 8 -9.97 -16.46 -41.83
CA GLU A 8 -10.90 -15.65 -41.02
C GLU A 8 -10.83 -16.07 -39.53
N THR A 9 -9.91 -15.39 -38.83
CA THR A 9 -10.05 -14.76 -37.50
C THR A 9 -10.85 -15.46 -36.40
N ASP A 10 -10.13 -15.76 -35.31
CA ASP A 10 -10.62 -15.81 -33.93
C ASP A 10 -11.53 -14.60 -33.64
N ASN A 11 -12.84 -14.85 -33.61
CA ASN A 11 -13.80 -13.89 -33.07
C ASN A 11 -13.74 -13.95 -31.54
N PRO A 12 -13.37 -12.86 -30.84
CA PRO A 12 -13.57 -12.80 -29.40
C PRO A 12 -15.08 -12.84 -29.13
N ILE A 13 -15.47 -13.71 -28.22
CA ILE A 13 -16.83 -13.88 -27.75
C ILE A 13 -17.38 -12.51 -27.30
N LEU A 14 -18.29 -11.96 -28.08
CA LEU A 14 -19.09 -10.79 -27.73
C LEU A 14 -20.08 -11.21 -26.63
N VAL A 15 -19.74 -10.93 -25.37
CA VAL A 15 -20.69 -11.04 -24.26
C VAL A 15 -21.59 -9.81 -24.30
N ARG A 16 -22.80 -9.97 -24.85
CA ARG A 16 -23.90 -9.02 -24.68
C ARG A 16 -24.47 -9.18 -23.27
N ARG A 17 -24.54 -8.06 -22.53
CA ARG A 17 -25.32 -7.94 -21.29
C ARG A 17 -26.80 -8.06 -21.64
N ASP A 18 -27.56 -8.79 -20.82
CA ASP A 18 -28.76 -8.30 -20.13
C ASP A 18 -29.20 -9.37 -19.10
N ASP A 19 -29.58 -8.91 -17.91
CA ASP A 19 -30.29 -9.62 -16.83
C ASP A 19 -29.58 -10.68 -15.96
N GLU A 20 -28.33 -10.41 -15.54
CA GLU A 20 -27.83 -11.01 -14.29
C GLU A 20 -27.84 -9.97 -13.17
N VAL A 21 -28.59 -10.29 -12.11
CA VAL A 21 -28.42 -9.70 -10.78
C VAL A 21 -26.92 -9.55 -10.56
N ILE A 22 -26.42 -8.32 -10.47
CA ILE A 22 -25.03 -8.05 -10.07
C ILE A 22 -24.92 -8.72 -8.70
N SER A 23 -24.37 -9.94 -8.65
CA SER A 23 -23.87 -10.51 -7.41
C SER A 23 -22.99 -9.43 -6.85
N GLU A 24 -23.33 -8.87 -5.68
CA GLU A 24 -22.59 -7.77 -5.05
C GLU A 24 -21.10 -8.04 -5.26
N ALA A 25 -20.45 -7.23 -6.11
CA ALA A 25 -19.11 -7.51 -6.53
C ALA A 25 -18.24 -7.43 -5.28
N LYS A 26 -17.89 -8.60 -4.74
CA LYS A 26 -17.18 -8.71 -3.48
C LYS A 26 -15.88 -7.91 -3.58
N TRP A 27 -15.69 -6.96 -2.67
CA TRP A 27 -14.48 -6.17 -2.61
C TRP A 27 -13.25 -7.07 -2.46
N ASN A 28 -12.34 -6.97 -3.42
CA ASN A 28 -11.08 -7.71 -3.46
C ASN A 28 -9.89 -6.74 -3.60
N GLY A 29 -9.97 -5.61 -2.90
CA GLY A 29 -8.88 -4.64 -2.83
C GLY A 29 -7.70 -5.17 -2.03
N PHE A 30 -6.51 -4.75 -2.43
CA PHE A 30 -5.27 -5.11 -1.74
C PHE A 30 -4.25 -4.01 -1.93
N LYS A 31 -3.21 -4.09 -1.10
CA LYS A 31 -2.04 -3.23 -1.15
C LYS A 31 -0.78 -4.06 -1.34
N LEU A 32 0.16 -3.52 -2.11
CA LEU A 32 1.51 -4.05 -2.21
C LEU A 32 2.39 -3.37 -1.17
N CYS A 33 3.28 -4.15 -0.59
CA CYS A 33 4.22 -3.72 0.42
C CYS A 33 5.60 -4.29 0.12
N GLY A 34 6.65 -3.58 0.50
CA GLY A 34 7.99 -4.13 0.47
C GLY A 34 8.99 -3.40 1.35
N ASP A 35 10.07 -4.10 1.66
CA ASP A 35 11.16 -3.62 2.51
C ASP A 35 12.49 -4.30 2.13
N ASN A 36 13.60 -3.69 2.55
CA ASN A 36 14.95 -4.16 2.28
C ASN A 36 15.31 -5.39 3.13
N ILE A 37 15.99 -6.35 2.49
CA ILE A 37 16.68 -7.46 3.15
C ILE A 37 18.17 -7.31 2.88
N ASP A 38 18.88 -6.83 3.89
CA ASP A 38 20.33 -6.68 3.85
C ASP A 38 21.01 -7.82 4.62
N LYS A 39 21.96 -8.49 3.98
CA LYS A 39 22.78 -9.55 4.59
C LYS A 39 24.24 -9.34 4.28
N THR A 40 25.04 -9.18 5.33
CA THR A 40 26.50 -9.18 5.23
C THR A 40 27.05 -10.55 5.61
N VAL A 41 27.79 -11.19 4.70
CA VAL A 41 28.51 -12.42 4.96
C VAL A 41 29.98 -12.08 5.19
N LYS A 42 30.44 -12.30 6.43
CA LYS A 42 31.84 -12.08 6.82
C LYS A 42 32.61 -13.40 6.68
N PRO A 43 33.77 -13.42 6.01
CA PRO A 43 34.62 -14.60 5.99
C PRO A 43 35.22 -14.83 7.39
N ARG A 44 35.53 -16.09 7.73
CA ARG A 44 36.16 -16.45 9.02
C ARG A 44 37.46 -15.67 9.26
N ASN A 45 38.30 -15.58 8.22
CA ASN A 45 39.49 -14.76 8.19
C ASN A 45 39.43 -13.85 6.96
N MET A 46 39.44 -12.53 7.16
CA MET A 46 39.51 -11.58 6.06
C MET A 46 40.90 -11.57 5.46
N THR A 47 40.98 -11.64 4.14
CA THR A 47 42.22 -11.52 3.37
C THR A 47 41.98 -10.58 2.20
N ILE A 48 43.03 -10.08 1.56
CA ILE A 48 42.90 -9.19 0.39
C ILE A 48 41.97 -9.82 -0.67
N SER A 49 42.05 -11.13 -0.89
CA SER A 49 41.22 -11.87 -1.86
C SER A 49 39.87 -12.35 -1.33
N LYS A 50 39.65 -12.36 0.00
CA LYS A 50 38.37 -12.75 0.62
C LYS A 50 37.91 -11.65 1.56
N GLN A 51 37.13 -10.74 1.00
CA GLN A 51 36.49 -9.63 1.69
C GLN A 51 35.06 -10.00 2.12
N SER A 52 34.48 -9.16 2.98
CA SER A 52 33.07 -9.27 3.34
C SER A 52 32.18 -8.99 2.13
N GLN A 53 31.14 -9.80 1.96
CA GLN A 53 30.16 -9.63 0.89
C GLN A 53 28.88 -9.05 1.48
N SER A 54 28.32 -8.02 0.84
CA SER A 54 27.04 -7.43 1.23
C SER A 54 26.01 -7.72 0.14
N PHE A 55 24.94 -8.39 0.52
CA PHE A 55 23.79 -8.66 -0.32
C PHE A 55 22.67 -7.73 0.11
N ASN A 56 22.14 -6.94 -0.82
CA ASN A 56 21.03 -6.03 -0.57
C ASN A 56 19.89 -6.43 -1.50
N TYR A 57 18.85 -7.01 -0.93
CA TYR A 57 17.70 -7.56 -1.64
C TYR A 57 16.43 -6.84 -1.21
N PHE A 58 15.32 -7.11 -1.90
CA PHE A 58 14.03 -6.51 -1.60
C PHE A 58 12.97 -7.58 -1.43
N ASN A 59 12.26 -7.58 -0.32
CA ASN A 59 11.16 -8.49 -0.06
C ASN A 59 9.83 -7.80 -0.30
N SER A 60 8.91 -8.47 -0.99
CA SER A 60 7.58 -7.93 -1.26
C SER A 60 6.47 -8.87 -0.80
N TYR A 61 5.34 -8.28 -0.44
CA TYR A 61 4.14 -9.00 -0.04
C TYR A 61 2.90 -8.18 -0.37
N ALA A 62 1.75 -8.84 -0.55
CA ALA A 62 0.46 -8.21 -0.70
C ALA A 62 -0.34 -8.35 0.61
N VAL A 63 -1.10 -7.32 0.96
CA VAL A 63 -2.00 -7.30 2.11
C VAL A 63 -3.42 -7.07 1.61
N LEU A 64 -4.33 -7.97 1.95
CA LEU A 64 -5.74 -7.83 1.58
C LEU A 64 -6.40 -6.74 2.43
N ASP A 65 -7.24 -5.93 1.79
CA ASP A 65 -8.04 -4.94 2.50
C ASP A 65 -9.07 -5.62 3.40
N ARG A 66 -9.20 -5.11 4.63
CA ARG A 66 -10.16 -5.60 5.61
C ARG A 66 -11.52 -4.90 5.54
N ILE A 67 -11.56 -3.75 4.88
CA ILE A 67 -12.74 -2.90 4.78
C ILE A 67 -13.13 -2.85 3.31
N ASP A 68 -14.42 -3.12 3.06
CA ASP A 68 -15.02 -2.92 1.75
C ASP A 68 -15.14 -1.41 1.46
N MET A 69 -14.48 -0.98 0.38
CA MET A 69 -14.48 0.39 -0.09
C MET A 69 -15.14 0.53 -1.48
N SER A 70 -15.96 -0.45 -1.88
CA SER A 70 -16.67 -0.45 -3.17
C SER A 70 -17.61 0.74 -3.36
N LEU A 71 -18.09 1.33 -2.27
CA LEU A 71 -18.94 2.52 -2.27
C LEU A 71 -18.15 3.84 -2.32
N CYS A 72 -16.82 3.79 -2.29
CA CYS A 72 -15.99 4.97 -2.38
C CYS A 72 -15.83 5.39 -3.84
N SER A 73 -15.86 6.71 -4.07
CA SER A 73 -15.66 7.26 -5.42
C SER A 73 -14.24 6.99 -5.92
N GLU A 74 -14.12 6.56 -7.17
CA GLU A 74 -12.84 6.49 -7.88
C GLU A 74 -12.39 7.88 -8.40
N GLU A 75 -13.28 8.87 -8.38
CA GLU A 75 -12.97 10.23 -8.81
C GLU A 75 -12.13 10.96 -7.76
N ALA A 76 -11.06 11.61 -8.22
CA ALA A 76 -10.30 12.52 -7.36
C ALA A 76 -11.26 13.61 -6.84
N PRO A 77 -11.20 13.96 -5.53
CA PRO A 77 -12.04 15.02 -5.02
C PRO A 77 -11.76 16.30 -5.80
N LEU A 78 -12.82 16.89 -6.37
CA LEU A 78 -12.75 18.24 -6.95
C LEU A 78 -12.44 19.20 -5.80
N ILE A 79 -11.18 19.63 -5.72
CA ILE A 79 -10.78 20.69 -4.79
C ILE A 79 -11.15 22.01 -5.47
N ASP A 80 -12.07 22.76 -4.88
CA ASP A 80 -12.30 24.14 -5.29
C ASP A 80 -10.99 24.92 -5.21
N LEU A 81 -10.69 25.71 -6.25
CA LEU A 81 -9.45 26.49 -6.36
C LEU A 81 -9.26 27.49 -5.20
N GLU A 82 -10.36 27.85 -4.52
CA GLU A 82 -10.38 28.59 -3.27
C GLU A 82 -11.11 27.77 -2.20
N PRO A 83 -10.42 26.80 -1.56
CA PRO A 83 -11.06 26.01 -0.53
C PRO A 83 -11.35 26.90 0.68
N ASP A 84 -12.57 26.84 1.20
CA ASP A 84 -12.89 27.51 2.47
C ASP A 84 -11.94 26.98 3.55
N MET A 85 -11.15 27.87 4.15
CA MET A 85 -10.22 27.51 5.23
C MET A 85 -10.93 26.83 6.41
N GLY A 86 -12.21 27.15 6.64
CA GLY A 86 -13.04 26.46 7.64
C GLY A 86 -13.27 24.98 7.35
N SER A 87 -13.28 24.58 6.07
CA SER A 87 -13.45 23.19 5.62
C SER A 87 -12.16 22.36 5.67
N ILE A 88 -11.00 23.01 5.54
CA ILE A 88 -9.69 22.35 5.61
C ILE A 88 -9.22 22.21 7.06
N LEU A 89 -9.49 23.22 7.89
CA LEU A 89 -9.02 23.23 9.26
C LEU A 89 -9.87 22.30 10.14
N PRO A 90 -9.27 21.69 11.19
CA PRO A 90 -10.04 20.88 12.13
C PRO A 90 -11.17 21.70 12.76
N SER A 91 -12.40 21.24 12.57
CA SER A 91 -13.57 21.78 13.26
C SER A 91 -13.43 21.66 14.78
N ASN A 92 -14.25 22.40 15.52
CA ASN A 92 -14.28 22.28 16.98
C ASN A 92 -14.67 20.85 17.42
N ASP A 93 -15.52 20.17 16.66
CA ASP A 93 -15.88 18.76 16.92
C ASP A 93 -14.68 17.84 16.72
N ASN A 94 -13.87 18.07 15.68
CA ASN A 94 -12.63 17.32 15.46
C ASN A 94 -11.66 17.52 16.64
N LYS A 95 -11.51 18.76 17.13
CA LYS A 95 -10.67 19.06 18.31
C LYS A 95 -11.18 18.32 19.55
N LEU A 96 -12.48 18.34 19.81
CA LEU A 96 -13.09 17.63 20.93
C LEU A 96 -12.91 16.11 20.81
N SER A 97 -13.04 15.55 19.61
CA SER A 97 -12.78 14.13 19.33
C SER A 97 -11.32 13.76 19.62
N ILE A 98 -10.37 14.59 19.17
CA ILE A 98 -8.94 14.40 19.45
C ILE A 98 -8.67 14.45 20.95
N ILE A 99 -9.23 15.43 21.67
CA ILE A 99 -9.06 15.54 23.14
C ILE A 99 -9.59 14.29 23.84
N ARG A 100 -10.77 13.79 23.47
CA ARG A 100 -11.33 12.56 24.05
C ARG A 100 -10.42 11.35 23.78
N ASN A 101 -9.94 11.20 22.56
CA ASN A 101 -9.03 10.12 22.19
C ASN A 101 -7.70 10.21 22.97
N MET A 102 -7.15 11.41 23.13
CA MET A 102 -5.94 11.64 23.92
C MET A 102 -6.15 11.36 25.40
N ALA A 103 -7.31 11.72 25.98
CA ALA A 103 -7.63 11.42 27.37
C ALA A 103 -7.60 9.90 27.65
N VAL A 104 -8.10 9.09 26.72
CA VAL A 104 -8.01 7.62 26.82
C VAL A 104 -6.55 7.15 26.82
N LEU A 105 -5.68 7.73 25.99
CA LEU A 105 -4.24 7.38 25.98
C LEU A 105 -3.54 7.77 27.30
N VAL A 106 -3.83 8.96 27.82
CA VAL A 106 -3.30 9.41 29.11
C VAL A 106 -3.78 8.52 30.24
N ALA A 107 -5.07 8.15 30.27
CA ALA A 107 -5.62 7.24 31.26
C ALA A 107 -4.88 5.90 31.29
N ARG A 108 -4.55 5.31 30.12
CA ARG A 108 -3.74 4.08 30.03
C ARG A 108 -2.36 4.26 30.66
N ILE A 109 -1.69 5.38 30.40
CA ILE A 109 -0.36 5.65 30.95
C ILE A 109 -0.43 5.78 32.48
N LEU A 110 -1.43 6.49 33.00
CA LEU A 110 -1.62 6.67 34.44
C LEU A 110 -1.88 5.33 35.14
N VAL A 111 -2.81 4.52 34.62
CA VAL A 111 -3.12 3.18 35.17
C VAL A 111 -1.95 2.22 35.06
N LYS A 112 -1.16 2.28 33.98
CA LYS A 112 0.03 1.42 33.81
C LYS A 112 1.16 1.76 34.79
N ASN A 113 1.40 3.05 35.06
CA ASN A 113 2.61 3.50 35.77
C ASN A 113 2.38 3.91 37.23
N ILE A 114 1.14 4.20 37.64
CA ILE A 114 0.84 4.68 38.99
C ILE A 114 -0.06 3.69 39.70
N SER A 115 0.46 3.07 40.77
CA SER A 115 -0.22 1.99 41.51
C SER A 115 -1.60 2.39 42.03
N PHE A 116 -1.77 3.66 42.47
CA PHE A 116 -3.08 4.17 42.90
C PHE A 116 -4.12 4.08 41.77
N PHE A 117 -3.77 4.53 40.56
CA PHE A 117 -4.69 4.48 39.44
C PHE A 117 -4.94 3.04 38.96
N LYS A 118 -3.92 2.18 39.01
CA LYS A 118 -4.08 0.75 38.74
C LYS A 118 -5.09 0.11 39.68
N LEU A 119 -4.93 0.31 40.99
CA LEU A 119 -5.76 -0.32 42.00
C LEU A 119 -7.25 0.07 41.89
N HIS A 120 -7.53 1.30 41.48
CA HIS A 120 -8.89 1.85 41.51
C HIS A 120 -9.57 1.99 40.15
N PHE A 121 -8.85 1.93 39.03
CA PHE A 121 -9.39 2.24 37.71
C PHE A 121 -8.93 1.30 36.58
N GLU A 122 -8.31 0.15 36.90
CA GLU A 122 -7.88 -0.83 35.89
C GLU A 122 -9.06 -1.40 35.07
N ASP A 123 -10.24 -1.51 35.68
CA ASP A 123 -11.49 -1.96 35.05
C ASP A 123 -12.18 -0.89 34.18
N ALA A 124 -11.94 0.39 34.47
CA ALA A 124 -12.56 1.53 33.80
C ALA A 124 -11.79 2.02 32.55
N VAL A 125 -10.54 1.58 32.35
CA VAL A 125 -9.72 2.06 31.23
C VAL A 125 -10.06 1.36 29.92
N GLU A 126 -10.37 2.17 28.89
CA GLU A 126 -10.51 1.68 27.53
C GLU A 126 -9.15 1.44 26.85
N TYR A 127 -8.84 0.18 26.53
CA TYR A 127 -7.59 -0.21 25.84
C TYR A 127 -7.60 -0.02 24.32
N HIS A 128 -8.79 0.05 23.70
CA HIS A 128 -8.95 0.29 22.28
C HIS A 128 -9.91 1.45 22.06
N ILE A 129 -9.46 2.49 21.35
CA ILE A 129 -10.34 3.61 20.96
C ILE A 129 -11.25 3.07 19.86
N LYS A 130 -12.55 3.00 20.13
CA LYS A 130 -13.52 2.46 19.18
C LYS A 130 -13.73 3.43 18.02
N HIS A 131 -13.70 2.88 16.81
CA HIS A 131 -14.06 3.54 15.56
C HIS A 131 -15.04 2.67 14.75
N LYS A 132 -15.61 3.23 13.67
CA LYS A 132 -16.63 2.59 12.81
C LYS A 132 -16.26 1.16 12.38
N PHE A 133 -14.98 0.93 12.10
CA PHE A 133 -14.46 -0.35 11.56
C PHE A 133 -13.66 -1.17 12.58
N THR A 134 -13.93 -1.01 13.87
CA THR A 134 -13.13 -1.66 14.94
C THR A 134 -13.18 -3.18 14.81
N LYS A 135 -14.35 -3.73 14.46
CA LYS A 135 -14.56 -5.18 14.37
C LYS A 135 -13.68 -5.79 13.27
N GLU A 136 -13.67 -5.17 12.11
CA GLU A 136 -12.90 -5.54 10.93
C GLU A 136 -11.40 -5.36 11.20
N MET A 137 -11.00 -4.19 11.71
CA MET A 137 -9.60 -3.85 11.96
C MET A 137 -8.97 -4.57 13.15
N SER A 138 -9.77 -5.26 13.98
CA SER A 138 -9.29 -6.13 15.06
C SER A 138 -8.92 -7.54 14.59
N THR A 139 -9.33 -7.93 13.37
CA THR A 139 -9.00 -9.26 12.82
C THR A 139 -7.55 -9.33 12.33
N LYS A 140 -6.98 -10.54 12.26
CA LYS A 140 -5.63 -10.73 11.72
C LYS A 140 -5.61 -10.41 10.21
N SER A 141 -4.65 -9.62 9.75
CA SER A 141 -4.47 -9.33 8.31
C SER A 141 -4.15 -10.61 7.53
N GLU A 142 -4.73 -10.72 6.33
CA GLU A 142 -4.36 -11.73 5.34
C GLU A 142 -3.22 -11.17 4.47
N VAL A 143 -2.11 -11.91 4.43
CA VAL A 143 -0.88 -11.49 3.78
C VAL A 143 -0.38 -12.60 2.87
N VAL A 144 -0.08 -12.25 1.63
CA VAL A 144 0.48 -13.16 0.62
C VAL A 144 1.91 -12.72 0.32
N ASN A 145 2.87 -13.61 0.54
CA ASN A 145 4.27 -13.33 0.23
C ASN A 145 4.48 -13.39 -1.30
N LEU A 146 5.04 -12.33 -1.88
CA LEU A 146 5.33 -12.23 -3.32
C LEU A 146 6.79 -12.57 -3.65
N GLY A 147 7.62 -12.77 -2.61
CA GLY A 147 8.98 -13.28 -2.71
C GLY A 147 10.05 -12.21 -2.50
N ILE A 148 11.30 -12.68 -2.63
CA ILE A 148 12.50 -11.84 -2.50
C ILE A 148 13.08 -11.60 -3.89
N TYR A 149 13.28 -10.34 -4.23
CA TYR A 149 13.99 -9.93 -5.42
C TYR A 149 15.46 -9.70 -5.11
N LEU A 150 16.33 -10.32 -5.91
CA LEU A 150 17.78 -10.21 -5.79
C LEU A 150 18.31 -8.88 -6.36
N HIS A 151 17.63 -7.79 -6.03
CA HIS A 151 17.82 -6.44 -6.58
C HIS A 151 17.71 -5.46 -5.41
N SER A 152 18.46 -4.38 -5.47
CA SER A 152 18.56 -3.40 -4.41
C SER A 152 17.68 -2.18 -4.70
N GLU A 153 17.01 -1.69 -3.66
CA GLU A 153 16.33 -0.40 -3.70
C GLU A 153 17.32 0.79 -3.81
N ARG A 154 18.60 0.58 -3.50
CA ARG A 154 19.61 1.65 -3.50
C ARG A 154 19.88 2.20 -4.91
N SER A 155 19.70 1.38 -5.95
CA SER A 155 19.89 1.75 -7.35
C SER A 155 18.54 1.91 -8.05
N TYR A 156 18.38 2.98 -8.82
CA TYR A 156 17.17 3.19 -9.63
C TYR A 156 16.97 2.07 -10.66
N ASP A 157 18.05 1.59 -11.30
CA ASP A 157 17.95 0.57 -12.35
C ASP A 157 17.52 -0.79 -11.80
N GLU A 158 18.02 -1.15 -10.62
CA GLU A 158 17.63 -2.39 -9.93
C GLU A 158 16.22 -2.27 -9.34
N PHE A 159 15.88 -1.11 -8.78
CA PHE A 159 14.55 -0.89 -8.23
C PHE A 159 13.47 -0.83 -9.32
N LEU A 160 13.77 -0.29 -10.50
CA LEU A 160 12.86 -0.35 -11.64
C LEU A 160 12.51 -1.79 -12.04
N GLN A 161 13.48 -2.71 -12.00
CA GLN A 161 13.23 -4.13 -12.26
C GLN A 161 12.37 -4.78 -11.16
N ILE A 162 12.42 -4.29 -9.93
CA ILE A 162 11.49 -4.68 -8.87
C ILE A 162 10.08 -4.19 -9.20
N LEU A 163 9.94 -2.91 -9.55
CA LEU A 163 8.65 -2.31 -9.91
C LEU A 163 8.03 -3.01 -11.13
N ASP A 164 8.82 -3.38 -12.14
CA ASP A 164 8.36 -4.15 -13.30
C ASP A 164 7.80 -5.53 -12.94
N LYS A 165 8.32 -6.15 -11.88
CA LYS A 165 7.78 -7.41 -11.36
C LYS A 165 6.48 -7.19 -10.58
N LEU A 166 6.40 -6.10 -9.81
CA LEU A 166 5.22 -5.74 -9.04
C LEU A 166 4.06 -5.27 -9.93
N GLU A 167 4.36 -4.60 -11.05
CA GLU A 167 3.38 -4.14 -12.04
C GLU A 167 2.51 -5.29 -12.59
N LYS A 168 3.03 -6.52 -12.58
CA LYS A 168 2.29 -7.72 -13.02
C LYS A 168 1.06 -8.03 -12.15
N TYR A 169 1.06 -7.56 -10.92
CA TYR A 169 -0.06 -7.77 -9.99
C TYR A 169 -1.13 -6.68 -10.10
N ILE A 170 -0.90 -5.63 -10.89
CA ILE A 170 -1.85 -4.53 -11.03
C ILE A 170 -3.07 -5.00 -11.84
N PRO A 171 -4.29 -4.93 -11.29
CA PRO A 171 -5.50 -5.21 -12.04
C PRO A 171 -5.67 -4.22 -13.19
N LYS A 172 -6.07 -4.72 -14.35
CA LYS A 172 -6.23 -3.92 -15.55
C LYS A 172 -7.65 -4.06 -16.09
N LYS A 173 -8.24 -2.94 -16.48
CA LYS A 173 -9.58 -2.87 -17.05
C LYS A 173 -9.48 -2.31 -18.45
N ILE A 174 -10.11 -2.97 -19.42
CA ILE A 174 -10.27 -2.40 -20.76
C ILE A 174 -11.51 -1.52 -20.73
N VAL A 175 -11.34 -0.24 -21.01
CA VAL A 175 -12.42 0.75 -21.05
C VAL A 175 -12.47 1.34 -22.45
N GLU A 176 -13.68 1.45 -22.99
CA GLU A 176 -13.90 2.16 -24.24
C GLU A 176 -13.92 3.66 -23.98
N HIS A 177 -13.06 4.40 -24.68
CA HIS A 177 -13.01 5.87 -24.63
C HIS A 177 -12.87 6.40 -26.04
N ASP A 178 -13.81 7.24 -26.47
CA ASP A 178 -13.90 7.78 -27.84
C ASP A 178 -13.89 6.71 -28.95
N GLY A 179 -14.55 5.56 -28.72
CA GLY A 179 -14.61 4.44 -29.67
C GLY A 179 -13.31 3.63 -29.78
N LEU A 180 -12.31 3.90 -28.93
CA LEU A 180 -11.07 3.15 -28.83
C LEU A 180 -11.02 2.40 -27.50
N MET A 181 -10.71 1.11 -27.57
CA MET A 181 -10.43 0.29 -26.38
C MET A 181 -9.08 0.68 -25.79
N ARG A 182 -9.08 1.19 -24.55
CA ARG A 182 -7.86 1.54 -23.81
C ARG A 182 -7.73 0.69 -22.56
N GLU A 183 -6.51 0.23 -22.30
CA GLU A 183 -6.17 -0.48 -21.06
C GLU A 183 -5.94 0.57 -19.96
N VAL A 184 -6.80 0.57 -18.95
CA VAL A 184 -6.72 1.43 -17.77
C VAL A 184 -6.23 0.61 -16.59
N HIS A 185 -5.18 1.09 -15.94
CA HIS A 185 -4.60 0.45 -14.76
C HIS A 185 -5.37 0.90 -13.51
N HIS A 186 -5.74 -0.06 -12.65
CA HIS A 186 -6.20 0.28 -11.31
C HIS A 186 -5.01 0.78 -10.47
N GLN A 187 -5.23 1.76 -9.60
CA GLN A 187 -4.19 2.27 -8.72
C GLN A 187 -4.11 1.42 -7.44
N VAL A 188 -3.01 0.70 -7.29
CA VAL A 188 -2.71 -0.10 -6.10
C VAL A 188 -1.63 0.62 -5.30
N LEU A 189 -1.86 0.71 -3.99
CA LEU A 189 -0.88 1.29 -3.07
C LEU A 189 0.39 0.45 -3.03
N LEU A 190 1.55 1.10 -3.12
CA LEU A 190 2.86 0.50 -2.87
C LEU A 190 3.45 1.10 -1.59
N GLY A 191 3.30 0.37 -0.49
CA GLY A 191 3.82 0.72 0.82
C GLY A 191 5.28 0.30 1.02
N GLY A 192 6.05 1.17 1.65
CA GLY A 192 7.39 0.88 2.16
C GLY A 192 7.80 2.00 3.12
N ASP A 193 9.04 2.02 3.57
CA ASP A 193 9.53 3.14 4.37
C ASP A 193 9.57 4.46 3.55
N GLN A 194 9.99 5.56 4.18
CA GLN A 194 10.08 6.85 3.49
C GLN A 194 11.05 6.81 2.31
N MET A 195 12.14 6.03 2.40
CA MET A 195 13.12 5.89 1.33
C MET A 195 12.55 5.07 0.17
N THR A 196 11.87 3.96 0.44
CA THR A 196 11.20 3.13 -0.56
C THR A 196 10.16 3.94 -1.32
N ALA A 197 9.34 4.71 -0.60
CA ALA A 197 8.35 5.59 -1.23
C ALA A 197 9.03 6.66 -2.11
N ALA A 198 10.11 7.28 -1.64
CA ALA A 198 10.87 8.25 -2.41
C ALA A 198 11.52 7.63 -3.65
N ARG A 199 12.10 6.43 -3.52
CA ARG A 199 12.72 5.69 -4.62
C ARG A 199 11.71 5.30 -5.68
N ALA A 200 10.52 4.85 -5.27
CA ALA A 200 9.42 4.54 -6.18
C ALA A 200 8.96 5.77 -6.95
N ARG A 201 8.78 6.92 -6.28
CA ARG A 201 8.45 8.18 -6.98
C ARG A 201 9.53 8.57 -7.98
N GLY A 202 10.81 8.57 -7.57
CA GLY A 202 11.91 8.90 -8.48
C GLY A 202 11.98 7.95 -9.69
N SER A 203 11.76 6.66 -9.47
CA SER A 203 11.72 5.64 -10.53
C SER A 203 10.58 5.89 -11.52
N LYS A 204 9.39 6.27 -11.03
CA LYS A 204 8.26 6.69 -11.87
C LYS A 204 8.61 7.94 -12.69
N MET A 205 9.33 8.91 -12.11
CA MET A 205 9.70 10.12 -12.84
C MET A 205 10.65 9.81 -14.01
N ILE A 206 11.61 8.90 -13.81
CA ILE A 206 12.53 8.45 -14.89
C ILE A 206 11.74 7.90 -16.08
N ARG A 207 10.62 7.22 -15.82
CA ARG A 207 9.79 6.58 -16.86
C ARG A 207 8.56 7.39 -17.26
N MET A 208 8.40 8.63 -16.80
CA MET A 208 7.20 9.44 -17.04
C MET A 208 6.86 9.58 -18.53
N ASN A 209 7.89 9.70 -19.38
CA ASN A 209 7.74 9.85 -20.83
C ASN A 209 7.62 8.52 -21.60
N SER A 210 7.44 7.39 -20.90
CA SER A 210 7.26 6.10 -21.56
C SER A 210 5.92 6.04 -22.30
N THR A 211 5.86 5.23 -23.36
CA THR A 211 4.71 5.17 -24.25
C THR A 211 3.48 4.49 -23.64
N THR A 212 3.66 3.50 -22.76
CA THR A 212 2.57 2.73 -22.15
C THR A 212 2.44 3.01 -20.65
N ASP A 213 1.21 2.91 -20.13
CA ASP A 213 0.91 3.08 -18.70
C ASP A 213 1.67 2.10 -17.81
N SER A 214 1.77 0.85 -18.24
CA SER A 214 2.58 -0.17 -17.57
C SER A 214 4.06 0.23 -17.47
N LYS A 215 4.65 0.78 -18.53
CA LYS A 215 6.05 1.24 -18.48
C LYS A 215 6.20 2.51 -17.63
N ARG A 216 5.20 3.38 -17.61
CA ARG A 216 5.12 4.54 -16.71
C ARG A 216 4.86 4.15 -15.25
N LEU A 217 4.51 2.89 -14.98
CA LEU A 217 4.17 2.36 -13.66
C LEU A 217 3.02 3.16 -13.01
N THR A 218 2.02 3.56 -13.81
CA THR A 218 0.92 4.42 -13.34
C THR A 218 0.02 3.71 -12.33
N GLY A 219 -0.09 2.39 -12.42
CA GLY A 219 -0.86 1.57 -11.48
C GLY A 219 -0.28 1.47 -10.08
N LEU A 220 1.01 1.77 -9.87
CA LEU A 220 1.62 1.73 -8.54
C LEU A 220 1.59 3.12 -7.89
N LEU A 221 0.89 3.29 -6.77
CA LEU A 221 0.82 4.54 -6.02
C LEU A 221 1.72 4.48 -4.76
N PRO A 222 2.91 5.12 -4.75
CA PRO A 222 3.84 5.01 -3.63
C PRO A 222 3.32 5.73 -2.37
N VAL A 223 3.22 4.98 -1.28
CA VAL A 223 2.82 5.47 0.05
C VAL A 223 3.88 5.12 1.09
N SER A 224 4.07 6.02 2.05
CA SER A 224 4.99 5.78 3.16
C SER A 224 4.26 5.06 4.28
N GLU A 225 4.84 3.97 4.74
CA GLU A 225 4.38 3.20 5.88
C GLU A 225 5.23 3.53 7.10
N ASP A 226 4.58 4.00 8.16
CA ASP A 226 5.25 4.38 9.41
C ASP A 226 5.54 3.17 10.31
N TRP A 227 5.88 2.01 9.74
CA TRP A 227 6.20 0.81 10.52
C TRP A 227 7.40 1.04 11.44
N HIS A 228 8.47 1.65 10.92
CA HIS A 228 9.65 1.98 11.71
C HIS A 228 9.35 3.04 12.78
N THR A 229 8.52 4.04 12.47
CA THR A 229 8.13 5.08 13.43
C THR A 229 7.44 4.48 14.66
N LYS A 230 6.59 3.46 14.46
CA LYS A 230 5.95 2.72 15.56
C LYS A 230 6.94 1.91 16.37
N VAL A 231 7.91 1.25 15.73
CA VAL A 231 8.95 0.47 16.42
C VAL A 231 9.87 1.37 17.23
N ILE A 232 10.36 2.48 16.64
CA ILE A 232 11.20 3.46 17.32
C ILE A 232 10.47 4.05 18.54
N LEU A 233 9.20 4.42 18.39
CA LEU A 233 8.39 4.93 19.51
C LEU A 233 8.25 3.90 20.64
N LEU A 234 8.23 2.61 20.32
CA LEU A 234 8.14 1.53 21.31
C LEU A 234 9.50 1.15 21.92
N GLU A 235 10.62 1.40 21.25
CA GLU A 235 11.97 1.15 21.79
C GLU A 235 12.38 2.21 22.82
N VAL A 236 12.00 3.48 22.61
CA VAL A 236 12.32 4.59 23.54
C VAL A 236 11.85 4.35 24.99
N PRO A 237 10.65 3.81 25.29
CA PRO A 237 10.22 3.55 26.66
C PRO A 237 10.81 2.32 27.35
N TYR A 238 11.72 1.54 26.73
CA TYR A 238 12.37 0.38 27.37
C TYR A 238 13.83 0.61 27.79
N VAL A 239 14.33 1.85 27.71
CA VAL A 239 15.69 2.23 28.14
C VAL A 239 15.68 3.09 29.42
N GLY A 240 14.64 3.00 30.24
CA GLY A 240 14.53 3.72 31.53
C GLY A 240 13.92 2.87 32.62
#